data_AF-A0A0F2R1D7-F1
#
_entry.id   AF-A0A0F2R1D7-F1
#
_cell.length_a   1.000
_cell.length_b   1.000
_cell.length_c   1.000
_cell.angle_alpha   90.00
_cell.angle_beta   90.00
_cell.angle_gamma   90.00
#
_symmetry.space_group_name_H-M   'P 1'
#
loop_
_entity.id
_entity.type
_entity.pdbx_description
1 polymer ?
#
loop_
_entity_poly.entity_id
_entity_poly.type
_entity_poly.pdbx_seq_one_letter_code
_entity_poly.pdbx_strand_id
1 'polypeptide(L)'
;MAFAAQQIEAKSELMRAEPIAIIGMGCRFPGGAHTPEAFWQLLRSGTDAIAEVPRDRWDIDALYDPDPQAPGKMCCRYGGFLERADLFDADFFGISPREAASMDPQQRILLEVSWEALEHANLPAERLFGTPTGVFVGISTCDYATIRAGLRDRQAIDAYHVSGTTLSVAAGRLAYLLGVNGPCLSVDTACSSSLVGLHLACQSLRNRESALALAAGVGLLLAPEPSITFSKAGMLARDGRCKTFDAAADGYVRGEGCGVVVLKRLADALADNDRILAVVRGSAVNQ
;
A
#
# COMPACT_ATOMS: atom_id res chain seq x y z
N MET A 1 44.14 22.74 1.87
CA MET A 1 43.45 21.70 1.06
C MET A 1 42.80 20.62 1.91
N ALA A 2 43.49 20.03 2.91
CA ALA A 2 42.92 18.97 3.76
C ALA A 2 41.64 19.37 4.53
N PHE A 3 41.56 20.60 5.05
CA PHE A 3 40.40 21.10 5.80
C PHE A 3 39.14 21.26 4.93
N ALA A 4 39.30 21.67 3.67
CA ALA A 4 38.20 21.80 2.72
C ALA A 4 37.68 20.42 2.26
N ALA A 5 38.58 19.43 2.10
CA ALA A 5 38.20 18.05 1.79
C ALA A 5 37.42 17.40 2.94
N GLN A 6 37.87 17.58 4.19
CA GLN A 6 37.15 17.10 5.38
C GLN A 6 35.77 17.76 5.55
N GLN A 7 35.63 19.05 5.24
CA GLN A 7 34.32 19.72 5.26
C GLN A 7 33.36 19.22 4.17
N ILE A 8 33.87 18.89 2.98
CA ILE A 8 33.07 18.31 1.90
C ILE A 8 32.60 16.90 2.28
N GLU A 9 33.47 16.10 2.88
CA GLU A 9 33.18 14.74 3.31
C GLU A 9 32.15 14.71 4.45
N ALA A 10 32.33 15.53 5.49
CA ALA A 10 31.37 15.65 6.59
C ALA A 10 30.00 16.17 6.11
N LYS A 11 29.96 17.09 5.14
CA LYS A 11 28.71 17.59 4.55
C LYS A 11 28.01 16.52 3.70
N SER A 12 28.78 15.70 2.98
CA SER A 12 28.29 14.55 2.22
C SER A 12 27.70 13.48 3.15
N GLU A 13 28.36 13.17 4.26
CA GLU A 13 27.84 12.25 5.27
C GLU A 13 26.56 12.77 5.93
N LEU A 14 26.49 14.06 6.27
CA LEU A 14 25.26 14.67 6.78
C LEU A 14 24.10 14.57 5.79
N MET A 15 24.36 14.74 4.49
CA MET A 15 23.34 14.61 3.45
C MET A 15 22.87 13.15 3.28
N ARG A 16 23.78 12.17 3.35
CA ARG A 16 23.42 10.73 3.30
C ARG A 16 22.68 10.27 4.55
N ALA A 17 22.96 10.88 5.70
CA ALA A 17 22.32 10.58 6.97
C ALA A 17 21.14 11.51 7.29
N GLU A 18 20.71 12.36 6.34
CA GLU A 18 19.65 13.34 6.59
C GLU A 18 18.36 12.59 7.02
N PRO A 19 17.80 12.93 8.20
CA PRO A 19 16.57 12.32 8.66
C PRO A 19 15.39 12.73 7.77
N ILE A 20 14.47 11.80 7.57
CA ILE A 20 13.27 12.02 6.76
C ILE A 20 12.08 12.15 7.69
N ALA A 21 11.38 13.27 7.65
CA ALA A 21 10.16 13.51 8.40
C ALA A 21 8.97 12.84 7.74
N ILE A 22 8.13 12.18 8.54
CA ILE A 22 6.77 11.80 8.16
C ILE A 22 5.87 12.95 8.58
N ILE A 23 5.25 13.62 7.62
CA ILE A 23 4.42 14.82 7.85
C ILE A 23 2.91 14.56 7.72
N GLY A 24 2.55 13.45 7.07
CA GLY A 24 1.17 13.02 6.87
C GLY A 24 1.07 11.51 6.75
N MET A 25 -0.13 10.98 7.02
CA MET A 25 -0.43 9.56 6.86
C MET A 25 -1.92 9.36 6.60
N GLY A 26 -2.24 8.32 5.84
CA GLY A 26 -3.60 7.85 5.60
C GLY A 26 -3.62 6.33 5.57
N CYS A 27 -4.76 5.72 5.90
CA CYS A 27 -4.89 4.27 5.86
C CYS A 27 -6.33 3.75 5.66
N ARG A 28 -6.40 2.52 5.15
CA ARG A 28 -7.59 1.65 5.19
C ARG A 28 -7.13 0.29 5.69
N PHE A 29 -7.63 -0.13 6.84
CA PHE A 29 -7.36 -1.44 7.43
C PHE A 29 -8.66 -2.13 7.91
N PRO A 30 -8.64 -3.46 8.11
CA PRO A 30 -9.80 -4.20 8.60
C PRO A 30 -10.33 -3.68 9.94
N GLY A 31 -11.60 -3.99 10.25
CA GLY A 31 -12.25 -3.57 11.49
C GLY A 31 -12.65 -2.09 11.53
N GLY A 32 -12.98 -1.50 10.37
CA GLY A 32 -13.42 -0.11 10.25
C GLY A 32 -12.31 0.94 10.43
N ALA A 33 -11.04 0.52 10.37
CA ALA A 33 -9.89 1.40 10.53
C ALA A 33 -9.61 2.22 9.25
N HIS A 34 -10.48 3.20 8.99
CA HIS A 34 -10.40 4.07 7.81
C HIS A 34 -9.58 5.36 8.03
N THR A 35 -9.08 5.60 9.24
CA THR A 35 -8.18 6.72 9.54
C THR A 35 -7.09 6.28 10.52
N PRO A 36 -5.96 7.02 10.63
CA PRO A 36 -4.93 6.72 11.63
C PRO A 36 -5.46 6.70 13.06
N GLU A 37 -6.41 7.57 13.40
CA GLU A 37 -7.05 7.62 14.73
C GLU A 37 -7.90 6.39 14.97
N ALA A 38 -8.71 5.97 13.99
CA ALA A 38 -9.52 4.75 14.09
C ALA A 38 -8.63 3.50 14.22
N PHE A 39 -7.54 3.46 13.46
CA PHE A 39 -6.56 2.37 13.57
C PHE A 39 -5.90 2.36 14.96
N TRP A 40 -5.53 3.53 15.49
CA TRP A 40 -4.99 3.64 16.84
C TRP A 40 -5.98 3.17 17.91
N GLN A 41 -7.28 3.47 17.77
CA GLN A 41 -8.29 2.96 18.70
C GLN A 41 -8.36 1.44 18.67
N LEU A 42 -8.36 0.82 17.49
CA LEU A 42 -8.38 -0.63 17.30
C LEU A 42 -7.18 -1.30 17.98
N LEU A 43 -5.98 -0.74 17.77
CA LEU A 43 -4.75 -1.22 18.43
C LEU A 43 -4.82 -1.07 19.95
N ARG A 44 -5.27 0.10 20.43
CA ARG A 44 -5.35 0.41 21.86
C ARG A 44 -6.38 -0.46 22.59
N SER A 45 -7.48 -0.83 21.93
CA SER A 45 -8.49 -1.73 22.51
C SER A 45 -8.13 -3.21 22.40
N GLY A 46 -7.07 -3.57 21.66
CA GLY A 46 -6.69 -4.97 21.43
C GLY A 46 -7.73 -5.74 20.62
N THR A 47 -8.47 -5.05 19.73
CA THR A 47 -9.54 -5.66 18.95
C THR A 47 -8.98 -6.60 17.88
N ASP A 48 -9.48 -7.83 17.84
CA ASP A 48 -9.26 -8.76 16.73
C ASP A 48 -10.16 -8.37 15.54
N ALA A 49 -9.56 -7.90 14.45
CA ALA A 49 -10.26 -7.45 13.24
C ALA A 49 -10.41 -8.55 12.18
N ILE A 50 -10.07 -9.81 12.52
CA ILE A 50 -10.22 -10.95 11.64
C ILE A 50 -11.68 -11.40 11.60
N ALA A 51 -12.20 -11.59 10.39
CA ALA A 51 -13.55 -12.08 10.14
C ALA A 51 -13.51 -13.30 9.23
N GLU A 52 -14.62 -14.05 9.16
CA GLU A 52 -14.80 -15.05 8.11
C GLU A 52 -14.86 -14.35 6.74
N VAL A 53 -14.42 -15.04 5.67
CA VAL A 53 -14.51 -14.52 4.31
C VAL A 53 -15.92 -13.98 4.02
N PRO A 54 -16.06 -12.71 3.61
CA PRO A 54 -17.34 -12.13 3.23
C PRO A 54 -17.97 -12.85 2.02
N ARG A 55 -19.30 -13.06 2.05
CA ARG A 55 -20.03 -13.80 1.00
C ARG A 55 -20.01 -13.10 -0.38
N ASP A 56 -19.77 -11.80 -0.40
CA ASP A 56 -19.60 -10.99 -1.61
C ASP A 56 -18.20 -11.12 -2.24
N ARG A 57 -17.24 -11.75 -1.56
CA ARG A 57 -15.91 -12.07 -2.10
C ARG A 57 -15.92 -13.40 -2.85
N TRP A 58 -16.23 -14.49 -2.16
CA TRP A 58 -16.43 -15.82 -2.74
C TRP A 58 -17.18 -16.74 -1.77
N ASP A 59 -17.67 -17.87 -2.28
CA ASP A 59 -18.31 -18.89 -1.46
C ASP A 59 -17.27 -19.68 -0.66
N ILE A 60 -17.09 -19.30 0.61
CA ILE A 60 -16.15 -19.96 1.52
C ILE A 60 -16.59 -21.38 1.91
N ASP A 61 -17.89 -21.65 1.93
CA ASP A 61 -18.42 -22.99 2.24
C ASP A 61 -18.03 -23.98 1.14
N ALA A 62 -18.03 -23.52 -0.12
CA ALA A 62 -17.61 -24.33 -1.27
C ALA A 62 -16.09 -24.54 -1.35
N LEU A 63 -15.27 -23.71 -0.71
CA LEU A 63 -13.81 -23.72 -0.87
C LEU A 63 -13.04 -24.17 0.37
N TYR A 64 -13.68 -24.24 1.52
CA TYR A 64 -13.06 -24.72 2.76
C TYR A 64 -12.95 -26.23 2.82
N ASP A 65 -11.83 -26.73 3.36
CA ASP A 65 -11.68 -28.10 3.85
C ASP A 65 -10.69 -28.12 5.02
N PRO A 66 -11.02 -28.78 6.16
CA PRO A 66 -10.08 -28.90 7.28
C PRO A 66 -8.81 -29.70 6.94
N ASP A 67 -8.85 -30.56 5.91
CA ASP A 67 -7.66 -31.23 5.39
C ASP A 67 -6.84 -30.28 4.50
N PRO A 68 -5.63 -29.86 4.92
CA PRO A 68 -4.78 -29.00 4.10
C PRO A 68 -4.35 -29.66 2.79
N GLN A 69 -4.48 -30.98 2.63
CA GLN A 69 -4.16 -31.70 1.39
C GLN A 69 -5.33 -31.76 0.40
N ALA A 70 -6.57 -31.53 0.82
CA ALA A 70 -7.77 -31.59 -0.03
C ALA A 70 -7.65 -30.73 -1.32
N PRO A 71 -7.60 -31.31 -2.53
CA PRO A 71 -7.30 -30.58 -3.76
C PRO A 71 -8.23 -29.39 -4.01
N GLY A 72 -7.66 -28.22 -4.35
CA GLY A 72 -8.44 -27.01 -4.65
C GLY A 72 -9.15 -26.35 -3.46
N LYS A 73 -8.82 -26.75 -2.23
CA LYS A 73 -9.42 -26.23 -1.00
C LYS A 73 -8.45 -25.40 -0.17
N MET A 74 -8.99 -24.48 0.62
CA MET A 74 -8.26 -23.71 1.63
C MET A 74 -8.56 -24.23 3.04
N CYS A 75 -7.53 -24.30 3.88
CA CYS A 75 -7.63 -24.79 5.26
C CYS A 75 -8.02 -23.71 6.28
N CYS A 76 -8.13 -22.45 5.84
CA CYS A 76 -8.46 -21.30 6.66
C CYS A 76 -9.65 -20.56 6.04
N ARG A 77 -10.62 -20.18 6.87
CA ARG A 77 -11.86 -19.50 6.49
C ARG A 77 -11.86 -18.01 6.79
N TYR A 78 -10.75 -17.51 7.33
CA TYR A 78 -10.69 -16.21 7.95
C TYR A 78 -9.69 -15.31 7.24
N GLY A 79 -9.91 -14.00 7.37
CA GLY A 79 -9.05 -12.96 6.85
C GLY A 79 -9.37 -11.61 7.47
N GLY A 80 -8.46 -10.67 7.31
CA GLY A 80 -8.76 -9.25 7.55
C GLY A 80 -9.28 -8.63 6.25
N PHE A 81 -10.53 -8.17 6.23
CA PHE A 81 -11.15 -7.61 5.03
C PHE A 81 -11.48 -6.13 5.20
N LEU A 82 -11.33 -5.37 4.12
CA LEU A 82 -11.85 -4.01 4.03
C LEU A 82 -13.34 -4.06 3.71
N GLU A 83 -14.09 -3.26 4.45
CA GLU A 83 -15.50 -3.00 4.14
C GLU A 83 -15.59 -2.20 2.85
N ARG A 84 -16.49 -2.64 1.95
CA ARG A 84 -16.88 -1.88 0.73
C ARG A 84 -15.70 -1.51 -0.18
N ALA A 85 -14.75 -2.43 -0.37
CA ALA A 85 -13.58 -2.24 -1.24
C ALA A 85 -13.94 -1.97 -2.72
N ASP A 86 -15.18 -2.23 -3.12
CA ASP A 86 -15.73 -1.97 -4.45
C ASP A 86 -16.15 -0.49 -4.68
N LEU A 87 -16.39 0.27 -3.61
CA LEU A 87 -16.82 1.67 -3.69
C LEU A 87 -15.66 2.62 -4.01
N PHE A 88 -15.97 3.69 -4.74
CA PHE A 88 -15.01 4.71 -5.15
C PHE A 88 -15.72 5.98 -5.65
N ASP A 89 -15.26 7.16 -5.22
CA ASP A 89 -15.75 8.44 -5.73
C ASP A 89 -15.08 8.80 -7.07
N ALA A 90 -15.59 8.23 -8.16
CA ALA A 90 -14.99 8.41 -9.48
C ALA A 90 -15.06 9.86 -9.98
N ASP A 91 -16.15 10.57 -9.68
CA ASP A 91 -16.36 11.96 -10.13
C ASP A 91 -15.37 12.92 -9.48
N PHE A 92 -15.07 12.73 -8.18
CA PHE A 92 -14.05 13.52 -7.47
C PHE A 92 -12.68 13.45 -8.15
N PHE A 93 -12.28 12.25 -8.60
CA PHE A 93 -11.00 12.03 -9.28
C PHE A 93 -11.04 12.29 -10.80
N GLY A 94 -12.16 12.76 -11.35
CA GLY A 94 -12.33 13.01 -12.78
C GLY A 94 -12.29 11.73 -13.63
N ILE A 95 -12.66 10.59 -13.05
CA ILE A 95 -12.62 9.27 -13.68
C ILE A 95 -14.02 8.90 -14.15
N SER A 96 -14.16 8.52 -15.42
CA SER A 96 -15.47 8.11 -15.93
C SER A 96 -15.99 6.84 -15.25
N PRO A 97 -17.31 6.64 -15.09
CA PRO A 97 -17.86 5.41 -14.51
C PRO A 97 -17.40 4.13 -15.22
N ARG A 98 -17.20 4.20 -16.55
CA ARG A 98 -16.69 3.08 -17.36
C ARG A 98 -15.25 2.74 -17.00
N GLU A 99 -14.39 3.74 -16.85
CA GLU A 99 -13.01 3.53 -16.44
C GLU A 99 -12.95 3.02 -15.00
N ALA A 100 -13.71 3.64 -14.08
CA ALA A 100 -13.76 3.25 -12.67
C ALA A 100 -14.13 1.76 -12.53
N ALA A 101 -15.15 1.29 -13.25
CA ALA A 101 -15.54 -0.12 -13.26
C ALA A 101 -14.44 -1.07 -13.75
N SER A 102 -13.52 -0.58 -14.58
CA SER A 102 -12.37 -1.31 -15.11
C SER A 102 -11.13 -1.25 -14.20
N MET A 103 -11.08 -0.32 -13.23
CA MET A 103 -9.95 -0.14 -12.32
C MET A 103 -9.93 -1.18 -11.21
N ASP A 104 -8.75 -1.72 -10.93
CA ASP A 104 -8.48 -2.52 -9.75
C ASP A 104 -8.82 -1.71 -8.48
N PRO A 105 -9.62 -2.25 -7.55
CA PRO A 105 -9.87 -1.65 -6.25
C PRO A 105 -8.62 -1.15 -5.51
N GLN A 106 -7.46 -1.80 -5.69
CA GLN A 106 -6.18 -1.33 -5.16
C GLN A 106 -5.81 0.07 -5.66
N GLN A 107 -6.03 0.37 -6.94
CA GLN A 107 -5.78 1.70 -7.50
C GLN A 107 -6.75 2.72 -6.92
N ARG A 108 -8.04 2.37 -6.81
CA ARG A 108 -9.09 3.25 -6.28
C ARG A 108 -8.81 3.68 -4.84
N ILE A 109 -8.58 2.69 -3.98
CA ILE A 109 -8.27 2.91 -2.56
C ILE A 109 -6.96 3.71 -2.42
N LEU A 110 -5.94 3.41 -3.22
CA LEU A 110 -4.69 4.15 -3.20
C LEU A 110 -4.89 5.65 -3.50
N LEU A 111 -5.77 6.01 -4.43
CA LEU A 111 -6.08 7.41 -4.74
C LEU A 111 -6.72 8.12 -3.54
N GLU A 112 -7.75 7.51 -2.94
CA GLU A 112 -8.43 8.05 -1.76
C GLU A 112 -7.46 8.23 -0.58
N VAL A 113 -6.72 7.17 -0.24
CA VAL A 113 -5.83 7.19 0.92
C VAL A 113 -4.65 8.14 0.71
N SER A 114 -4.17 8.28 -0.52
CA SER A 114 -3.11 9.26 -0.83
C SER A 114 -3.62 10.69 -0.70
N TRP A 115 -4.85 10.96 -1.16
CA TRP A 115 -5.48 12.26 -1.01
C TRP A 115 -5.63 12.64 0.47
N GLU A 116 -6.18 11.72 1.28
CA GLU A 116 -6.33 11.92 2.72
C GLU A 116 -5.00 12.07 3.45
N ALA A 117 -3.96 11.36 3.03
CA ALA A 117 -2.63 11.52 3.60
C ALA A 117 -2.06 12.93 3.35
N LEU A 118 -2.35 13.52 2.19
CA LEU A 118 -1.99 14.90 1.86
C LEU A 118 -2.81 15.91 2.67
N GLU A 119 -4.12 15.69 2.81
CA GLU A 119 -4.97 16.52 3.67
C GLU A 119 -4.51 16.45 5.13
N HIS A 120 -4.18 15.26 5.63
CA HIS A 120 -3.63 15.06 6.96
C HIS A 120 -2.26 15.75 7.13
N ALA A 121 -1.49 15.92 6.06
CA ALA A 121 -0.26 16.71 6.05
C ALA A 121 -0.51 18.24 6.01
N ASN A 122 -1.76 18.69 5.91
CA ASN A 122 -2.15 20.07 5.59
C ASN A 122 -1.54 20.57 4.27
N LEU A 123 -1.42 19.69 3.28
CA LEU A 123 -0.80 19.99 2.00
C LEU A 123 -1.83 19.93 0.86
N PRO A 124 -2.28 21.08 0.33
CA PRO A 124 -3.19 21.09 -0.81
C PRO A 124 -2.55 20.41 -2.04
N ALA A 125 -3.28 19.50 -2.67
CA ALA A 125 -2.78 18.73 -3.82
C ALA A 125 -2.36 19.64 -4.99
N GLU A 126 -3.01 20.78 -5.16
CA GLU A 126 -2.69 21.76 -6.22
C GLU A 126 -1.28 22.34 -6.07
N ARG A 127 -0.74 22.38 -4.85
CA ARG A 127 0.65 22.84 -4.61
C ARG A 127 1.70 21.84 -5.06
N LEU A 128 1.31 20.59 -5.31
CA LEU A 128 2.20 19.54 -5.83
C LEU A 128 2.28 19.56 -7.36
N PHE A 129 1.36 20.24 -8.04
CA PHE A 129 1.35 20.26 -9.49
C PHE A 129 2.66 20.81 -10.05
N GLY A 130 3.33 20.04 -10.90
CA GLY A 130 4.61 20.37 -11.50
C GLY A 130 5.83 20.12 -10.61
N THR A 131 5.68 19.81 -9.33
CA THR A 131 6.81 19.64 -8.41
C THR A 131 7.52 18.30 -8.61
N PRO A 132 8.81 18.19 -8.23
CA PRO A 132 9.51 16.90 -8.22
C PRO A 132 9.08 16.07 -7.00
N THR A 133 7.78 15.75 -6.92
CA THR A 133 7.25 14.86 -5.88
C THR A 133 7.32 13.43 -6.38
N GLY A 134 7.98 12.56 -5.62
CA GLY A 134 8.11 11.14 -5.95
C GLY A 134 6.95 10.30 -5.42
N VAL A 135 6.66 9.19 -6.10
CA VAL A 135 5.59 8.24 -5.77
C VAL A 135 6.17 6.83 -5.76
N PHE A 136 6.15 6.16 -4.61
CA PHE A 136 6.75 4.85 -4.38
C PHE A 136 5.71 3.91 -3.77
N VAL A 137 5.17 3.00 -4.57
CA VAL A 137 4.03 2.15 -4.19
C VAL A 137 4.46 0.69 -4.11
N GLY A 138 4.39 0.10 -2.92
CA GLY A 138 4.47 -1.35 -2.73
C GLY A 138 3.16 -2.01 -3.13
N ILE A 139 3.18 -2.86 -4.16
CA ILE A 139 1.99 -3.57 -4.66
C ILE A 139 2.42 -4.86 -5.38
N SER A 140 1.76 -5.98 -5.06
CA SER A 140 2.17 -7.31 -5.54
C SER A 140 1.00 -8.14 -6.09
N THR A 141 -0.22 -7.93 -5.61
CA THR A 141 -1.39 -8.75 -5.98
C THR A 141 -2.03 -8.26 -7.28
N CYS A 142 -2.38 -9.19 -8.17
CA CYS A 142 -3.02 -8.92 -9.47
C CYS A 142 -4.36 -9.66 -9.63
N ASP A 143 -5.00 -10.03 -8.52
CA ASP A 143 -6.24 -10.81 -8.46
C ASP A 143 -7.33 -10.25 -9.39
N TYR A 144 -7.48 -8.93 -9.45
CA TYR A 144 -8.49 -8.29 -10.31
C TYR A 144 -8.24 -8.54 -11.81
N ALA A 145 -6.97 -8.55 -12.23
CA ALA A 145 -6.60 -8.90 -13.60
C ALA A 145 -7.00 -10.35 -13.93
N THR A 146 -6.78 -11.27 -12.98
CA THR A 146 -7.15 -12.69 -13.10
C THR A 146 -8.66 -12.85 -13.21
N ILE A 147 -9.44 -12.17 -12.35
CA ILE A 147 -10.90 -12.18 -12.38
C ILE A 147 -11.39 -11.68 -13.75
N ARG A 148 -10.86 -10.55 -14.23
CA ARG A 148 -11.25 -9.97 -15.52
C ARG A 148 -10.87 -10.86 -16.71
N ALA A 149 -9.71 -11.50 -16.68
CA ALA A 149 -9.31 -12.46 -17.72
C ALA A 149 -10.16 -13.75 -17.69
N GLY A 150 -10.55 -14.18 -16.50
CA GLY A 150 -11.38 -15.37 -16.26
C GLY A 150 -12.81 -15.27 -16.78
N LEU A 151 -13.32 -14.05 -16.99
CA LEU A 151 -14.65 -13.82 -17.56
C LEU A 151 -14.83 -14.42 -18.97
N ARG A 152 -13.74 -14.78 -19.68
CA ARG A 152 -13.71 -15.33 -21.05
C ARG A 152 -14.54 -14.53 -22.08
N ASP A 153 -14.99 -13.35 -21.72
CA ASP A 153 -15.80 -12.48 -22.53
C ASP A 153 -14.89 -11.44 -23.18
N ARG A 154 -14.49 -11.72 -24.42
CA ARG A 154 -13.68 -10.79 -25.21
C ARG A 154 -14.43 -9.49 -25.53
N GLN A 155 -15.77 -9.48 -25.43
CA GLN A 155 -16.57 -8.27 -25.64
C GLN A 155 -16.50 -7.32 -24.44
N ALA A 156 -16.16 -7.83 -23.25
CA ALA A 156 -15.93 -7.02 -22.04
C ALA A 156 -14.53 -6.38 -21.97
N ILE A 157 -13.67 -6.61 -22.98
CA ILE A 157 -12.35 -5.97 -23.08
C ILE A 157 -12.54 -4.57 -23.67
N ASP A 158 -12.23 -3.56 -22.87
CA ASP A 158 -12.27 -2.15 -23.26
C ASP A 158 -10.88 -1.51 -23.23
N ALA A 159 -10.81 -0.23 -23.62
CA ALA A 159 -9.57 0.55 -23.61
C ALA A 159 -8.97 0.74 -22.20
N TYR A 160 -9.78 0.56 -21.14
CA TYR A 160 -9.37 0.72 -19.74
C TYR A 160 -8.89 -0.59 -19.11
N HIS A 161 -8.96 -1.70 -19.83
CA HIS A 161 -8.60 -3.01 -19.29
C HIS A 161 -7.15 -3.08 -18.80
N VAL A 162 -6.22 -2.61 -19.62
CA VAL A 162 -4.79 -2.63 -19.31
C VAL A 162 -4.46 -1.60 -18.23
N SER A 163 -4.94 -0.36 -18.36
CA SER A 163 -4.65 0.69 -17.40
C SER A 163 -5.30 0.42 -16.04
N GLY A 164 -6.45 -0.22 -16.01
CA GLY A 164 -7.16 -0.57 -14.79
C GLY A 164 -6.51 -1.69 -13.98
N THR A 165 -5.69 -2.55 -14.57
CA THR A 165 -5.18 -3.76 -13.90
C THR A 165 -3.66 -3.81 -13.76
N THR A 166 -2.92 -3.01 -14.51
CA THR A 166 -1.45 -3.02 -14.48
C THR A 166 -0.93 -2.39 -13.20
N LEU A 167 -0.03 -3.10 -12.48
CA LEU A 167 0.51 -2.65 -11.20
C LEU A 167 1.25 -1.30 -11.28
N SER A 168 2.05 -1.08 -12.33
CA SER A 168 2.76 0.18 -12.53
C SER A 168 1.84 1.39 -12.72
N VAL A 169 0.59 1.16 -13.17
CA VAL A 169 -0.40 2.21 -13.32
C VAL A 169 -0.93 2.67 -11.95
N ALA A 170 -0.80 1.88 -10.89
CA ALA A 170 -1.17 2.33 -9.54
C ALA A 170 -0.34 3.56 -9.12
N ALA A 171 0.99 3.49 -9.25
CA ALA A 171 1.86 4.64 -8.98
C ALA A 171 1.69 5.75 -10.05
N GLY A 172 1.64 5.36 -11.34
CA GLY A 172 1.53 6.32 -12.44
C GLY A 172 0.24 7.15 -12.42
N ARG A 173 -0.89 6.54 -12.05
CA ARG A 173 -2.18 7.22 -11.94
C ARG A 173 -2.19 8.22 -10.80
N LEU A 174 -1.58 7.87 -9.66
CA LEU A 174 -1.42 8.80 -8.55
C LEU A 174 -0.53 9.99 -8.95
N ALA A 175 0.59 9.73 -9.63
CA ALA A 175 1.47 10.79 -10.12
C ALA A 175 0.77 11.69 -11.13
N TYR A 176 -0.02 11.10 -12.05
CA TYR A 176 -0.81 11.81 -13.05
C TYR A 176 -1.88 12.68 -12.42
N LEU A 177 -2.66 12.15 -11.46
CA LEU A 177 -3.71 12.88 -10.75
C LEU A 177 -3.14 14.11 -10.02
N LEU A 178 -2.00 13.95 -9.33
CA LEU A 178 -1.36 15.03 -8.59
C LEU A 178 -0.55 15.98 -9.50
N GLY A 179 -0.34 15.61 -10.77
CA GLY A 179 0.48 16.35 -11.74
C GLY A 179 1.95 16.46 -11.35
N VAL A 180 2.50 15.45 -10.66
CA VAL A 180 3.87 15.48 -10.12
C VAL A 180 4.88 14.85 -11.07
N ASN A 181 6.12 15.34 -11.03
CA ASN A 181 7.19 14.98 -11.98
C ASN A 181 8.41 14.30 -11.33
N GLY A 182 8.29 13.82 -10.08
CA GLY A 182 9.37 13.06 -9.43
C GLY A 182 9.42 11.59 -9.87
N PRO A 183 10.36 10.80 -9.33
CA PRO A 183 10.41 9.36 -9.58
C PRO A 183 9.09 8.66 -9.23
N CYS A 184 8.61 7.80 -10.10
CA CYS A 184 7.32 7.13 -9.97
C CYS A 184 7.49 5.63 -10.19
N LEU A 185 7.33 4.82 -9.15
CA LEU A 185 7.65 3.39 -9.17
C LEU A 185 6.62 2.57 -8.41
N SER A 186 6.27 1.42 -8.97
CA SER A 186 5.63 0.32 -8.26
C SER A 186 6.66 -0.76 -7.96
N VAL A 187 6.70 -1.23 -6.72
CA VAL A 187 7.71 -2.13 -6.19
C VAL A 187 7.04 -3.42 -5.72
N ASP A 188 7.58 -4.55 -6.16
CA ASP A 188 7.18 -5.86 -5.69
C ASP A 188 8.39 -6.63 -5.15
N THR A 189 8.43 -6.75 -3.83
CA THR A 189 9.35 -7.62 -3.07
C THR A 189 8.55 -8.43 -2.05
N ALA A 190 7.34 -8.87 -2.43
CA ALA A 190 6.37 -9.57 -1.61
C ALA A 190 6.03 -8.82 -0.30
N CYS A 191 6.18 -9.46 0.87
CA CYS A 191 5.82 -8.88 2.17
C CYS A 191 6.62 -7.62 2.53
N SER A 192 7.75 -7.37 1.87
CA SER A 192 8.62 -6.23 2.15
C SER A 192 8.36 -5.01 1.25
N SER A 193 7.47 -5.12 0.26
CA SER A 193 7.27 -4.13 -0.80
C SER A 193 7.06 -2.69 -0.29
N SER A 194 6.25 -2.51 0.75
CA SER A 194 5.97 -1.18 1.32
C SER A 194 7.19 -0.56 1.99
N LEU A 195 8.01 -1.36 2.69
CA LEU A 195 9.25 -0.89 3.32
C LEU A 195 10.38 -0.66 2.30
N VAL A 196 10.43 -1.44 1.23
CA VAL A 196 11.35 -1.18 0.11
C VAL A 196 10.94 0.11 -0.62
N GLY A 197 9.64 0.33 -0.85
CA GLY A 197 9.11 1.59 -1.36
C GLY A 197 9.49 2.79 -0.48
N LEU A 198 9.32 2.66 0.84
CA LEU A 198 9.75 3.67 1.82
C LEU A 198 11.27 3.91 1.77
N HIS A 199 12.07 2.85 1.64
CA HIS A 199 13.53 2.97 1.51
C HIS A 199 13.90 3.78 0.26
N LEU A 200 13.33 3.45 -0.90
CA LEU A 200 13.57 4.17 -2.15
C LEU A 200 13.11 5.63 -2.08
N ALA A 201 11.97 5.90 -1.45
CA ALA A 201 11.50 7.26 -1.20
C ALA A 201 12.48 8.08 -0.35
N CYS A 202 13.01 7.49 0.73
CA CYS A 202 14.03 8.13 1.57
C CYS A 202 15.31 8.43 0.78
N GLN A 203 15.74 7.50 -0.07
CA GLN A 203 16.92 7.71 -0.91
C GLN A 203 16.70 8.82 -1.95
N SER A 204 15.53 8.84 -2.60
CA SER A 204 15.18 9.89 -3.55
C SER A 204 15.15 11.28 -2.91
N LEU A 205 14.63 11.39 -1.69
CA LEU A 205 14.67 12.63 -0.91
C LEU A 205 16.10 13.04 -0.54
N ARG A 206 16.94 12.12 -0.06
CA ARG A 206 18.35 12.43 0.28
C ARG A 206 19.18 12.85 -0.93
N ASN A 207 18.93 12.18 -2.06
CA ASN A 207 19.59 12.49 -3.33
C ASN A 207 19.02 13.73 -4.02
N ARG A 208 17.96 14.34 -3.46
CA ARG A 208 17.25 15.50 -4.03
C ARG A 208 16.65 15.25 -5.42
N GLU A 209 16.42 13.98 -5.75
CA GLU A 209 15.60 13.58 -6.91
C GLU A 209 14.12 13.89 -6.65
N SER A 210 13.72 13.85 -5.37
CA SER A 210 12.41 14.28 -4.89
C SER A 210 12.52 15.45 -3.90
N ALA A 211 11.59 16.39 -3.95
CA ALA A 211 11.40 17.40 -2.91
C ALA A 211 10.42 16.95 -1.82
N LEU A 212 9.46 16.11 -2.20
CA LEU A 212 8.48 15.45 -1.35
C LEU A 212 8.28 14.04 -1.89
N ALA A 213 7.92 13.06 -1.06
CA ALA A 213 7.64 11.71 -1.54
C ALA A 213 6.41 11.11 -0.87
N LEU A 214 5.61 10.39 -1.65
CA LEU A 214 4.58 9.48 -1.16
C LEU A 214 5.16 8.08 -1.14
N ALA A 215 5.21 7.46 0.03
CA ALA A 215 5.51 6.04 0.16
C ALA A 215 4.23 5.32 0.58
N ALA A 216 3.84 4.31 -0.20
CA ALA A 216 2.58 3.61 -0.03
C ALA A 216 2.75 2.10 -0.06
N GLY A 217 1.78 1.39 0.51
CA GLY A 217 1.60 -0.05 0.34
C GLY A 217 0.11 -0.36 0.21
N VAL A 218 -0.25 -1.23 -0.74
CA VAL A 218 -1.63 -1.69 -0.91
C VAL A 218 -1.66 -3.18 -1.26
N GLY A 219 -2.65 -3.89 -0.73
CA GLY A 219 -2.92 -5.29 -1.05
C GLY A 219 -4.36 -5.67 -0.69
N LEU A 220 -5.02 -6.40 -1.58
CA LEU A 220 -6.40 -6.86 -1.39
C LEU A 220 -6.52 -8.37 -1.63
N LEU A 221 -7.59 -8.96 -1.11
CA LEU A 221 -7.91 -10.38 -1.24
C LEU A 221 -9.15 -10.49 -2.14
N LEU A 222 -8.96 -10.43 -3.46
CA LEU A 222 -10.08 -10.39 -4.40
C LEU A 222 -10.40 -11.76 -4.98
N ALA A 223 -9.44 -12.67 -5.00
CA ALA A 223 -9.62 -14.02 -5.54
C ALA A 223 -9.21 -15.11 -4.52
N PRO A 224 -9.85 -16.29 -4.53
CA PRO A 224 -9.54 -17.35 -3.58
C PRO A 224 -8.25 -18.12 -3.90
N GLU A 225 -7.77 -18.09 -5.14
CA GLU A 225 -6.64 -18.90 -5.61
C GLU A 225 -5.38 -18.71 -4.78
N PRO A 226 -4.94 -17.47 -4.45
CA PRO A 226 -3.76 -17.32 -3.61
C PRO A 226 -3.97 -17.89 -2.20
N SER A 227 -5.18 -17.80 -1.63
CA SER A 227 -5.49 -18.41 -0.32
C SER A 227 -5.39 -19.94 -0.39
N ILE A 228 -5.88 -20.56 -1.46
CA ILE A 228 -5.71 -22.00 -1.71
C ILE A 228 -4.23 -22.34 -1.82
N THR A 229 -3.45 -21.59 -2.61
CA THR A 229 -2.01 -21.80 -2.77
C THR A 229 -1.26 -21.72 -1.44
N PHE A 230 -1.55 -20.72 -0.60
CA PHE A 230 -0.92 -20.57 0.71
C PHE A 230 -1.35 -21.66 1.70
N SER A 231 -2.58 -22.16 1.61
CA SER A 231 -2.98 -23.37 2.35
C SER A 231 -2.16 -24.59 1.95
N LYS A 232 -1.92 -24.79 0.63
CA LYS A 232 -1.08 -25.91 0.15
C LYS A 232 0.38 -25.79 0.53
N ALA A 233 0.88 -24.57 0.63
CA ALA A 233 2.22 -24.29 1.12
C ALA A 233 2.35 -24.40 2.65
N GLY A 234 1.26 -24.71 3.37
CA GLY A 234 1.27 -24.81 4.83
C GLY A 234 1.53 -23.48 5.54
N MET A 235 1.23 -22.36 4.88
CA MET A 235 1.54 -21.03 5.41
C MET A 235 0.42 -20.43 6.27
N LEU A 236 -0.82 -20.91 6.11
CA LEU A 236 -1.98 -20.33 6.78
C LEU A 236 -2.31 -21.04 8.11
N ALA A 237 -2.52 -20.24 9.15
CA ALA A 237 -3.02 -20.70 10.44
C ALA A 237 -4.47 -21.20 10.30
N ARG A 238 -4.78 -22.37 10.88
CA ARG A 238 -6.11 -23.00 10.70
C ARG A 238 -7.22 -22.21 11.40
N ASP A 239 -6.89 -21.61 12.53
CA ASP A 239 -7.79 -20.75 13.29
C ASP A 239 -7.85 -19.32 12.75
N GLY A 240 -7.08 -19.00 11.70
CA GLY A 240 -7.05 -17.67 11.11
C GLY A 240 -6.41 -16.60 11.99
N ARG A 241 -5.52 -16.95 12.92
CA ARG A 241 -4.84 -15.95 13.77
C ARG A 241 -3.33 -16.01 13.66
N CYS A 242 -2.73 -14.84 13.47
CA CYS A 242 -1.29 -14.61 13.65
C CYS A 242 -0.96 -14.63 15.14
N LYS A 243 -0.49 -15.77 15.64
CA LYS A 243 -0.13 -15.96 17.06
C LYS A 243 1.36 -15.67 17.28
N THR A 244 1.78 -14.45 16.94
CA THR A 244 3.21 -14.09 16.89
C THR A 244 3.88 -14.29 18.25
N PHE A 245 4.94 -15.10 18.27
CA PHE A 245 5.72 -15.50 19.46
C PHE A 245 5.03 -16.46 20.45
N ASP A 246 3.82 -16.93 20.15
CA ASP A 246 3.13 -17.92 20.98
C ASP A 246 3.58 -19.36 20.66
N ALA A 247 3.52 -20.26 21.65
CA ALA A 247 3.86 -21.68 21.46
C ALA A 247 2.92 -22.41 20.49
N ALA A 248 1.70 -21.90 20.31
CA ALA A 248 0.70 -22.44 19.38
C ALA A 248 0.80 -21.84 17.96
N ALA A 249 1.82 -21.04 17.63
CA ALA A 249 1.98 -20.47 16.30
C ALA A 249 2.06 -21.55 15.20
N ASP A 250 1.12 -21.52 14.25
CA ASP A 250 0.94 -22.54 13.21
C ASP A 250 0.84 -21.96 11.79
N GLY A 251 1.07 -20.65 11.63
CA GLY A 251 0.98 -19.94 10.35
C GLY A 251 0.51 -18.50 10.52
N TYR A 252 0.22 -17.84 9.40
CA TYR A 252 -0.35 -16.48 9.39
C TYR A 252 -1.78 -16.47 8.84
N VAL A 253 -2.48 -15.35 8.96
CA VAL A 253 -3.76 -15.10 8.29
C VAL A 253 -3.61 -13.95 7.31
N ARG A 254 -4.22 -14.06 6.13
CA ARG A 254 -4.16 -13.01 5.11
C ARG A 254 -5.00 -11.80 5.54
N GLY A 255 -4.54 -10.61 5.17
CA GLY A 255 -5.27 -9.37 5.41
C GLY A 255 -5.18 -8.42 4.22
N GLU A 256 -6.21 -7.61 4.07
CA GLU A 256 -6.30 -6.49 3.15
C GLU A 256 -5.79 -5.20 3.82
N GLY A 257 -5.32 -4.25 3.02
CA GLY A 257 -5.04 -2.92 3.54
C GLY A 257 -4.39 -1.97 2.54
N CYS A 258 -4.48 -0.68 2.85
CA CYS A 258 -3.74 0.38 2.20
C CYS A 258 -3.18 1.34 3.25
N GLY A 259 -1.91 1.73 3.11
CA GLY A 259 -1.30 2.76 3.94
C GLY A 259 -0.42 3.67 3.09
N VAL A 260 -0.47 4.96 3.37
CA VAL A 260 0.33 6.00 2.69
C VAL A 260 0.96 6.90 3.75
N VAL A 261 2.24 7.24 3.57
CA VAL A 261 2.93 8.27 4.34
C VAL A 261 3.49 9.35 3.42
N VAL A 262 3.39 10.60 3.87
CA VAL A 262 3.93 11.78 3.19
C VAL A 262 5.27 12.13 3.82
N LEU A 263 6.31 12.23 2.99
CA LEU A 263 7.69 12.31 3.42
C LEU A 263 8.36 13.57 2.90
N LYS A 264 9.15 14.21 3.75
CA LYS A 264 10.07 15.31 3.40
C LYS A 264 11.39 15.12 4.11
N ARG A 265 12.45 15.74 3.57
CA ARG A 265 13.67 15.95 4.36
C ARG A 265 13.31 16.74 5.62
N LEU A 266 13.84 16.34 6.78
CA LEU A 266 13.51 16.98 8.06
C LEU A 266 13.80 18.49 8.04
N ALA A 267 14.89 18.90 7.40
CA ALA A 267 15.23 20.32 7.28
C ALA A 267 14.16 21.12 6.52
N ASP A 268 13.63 20.56 5.43
CA ASP A 268 12.59 21.20 4.63
C ASP A 268 11.24 21.19 5.35
N ALA A 269 10.93 20.12 6.10
CA ALA A 269 9.73 20.05 6.92
C ALA A 269 9.73 21.13 8.02
N LEU A 270 10.88 21.36 8.65
CA LEU A 270 11.05 22.43 9.64
C LEU A 270 10.98 23.82 8.99
N ALA A 271 11.60 24.00 7.83
CA ALA A 271 11.58 25.28 7.10
C ALA A 271 10.15 25.68 6.69
N ASP A 272 9.34 24.71 6.28
CA ASP A 272 7.96 24.93 5.85
C ASP A 272 6.94 24.88 7.02
N ASN A 273 7.43 24.68 8.25
CA ASN A 273 6.63 24.57 9.48
C ASN A 273 5.56 23.46 9.40
N ASP A 274 5.94 22.32 8.82
CA ASP A 274 5.09 21.14 8.74
C ASP A 274 4.92 20.47 10.12
N ARG A 275 3.78 19.82 10.32
CA ARG A 275 3.57 18.93 11.47
C ARG A 275 4.40 17.65 11.29
N ILE A 276 5.41 17.45 12.13
CA ILE A 276 6.25 16.25 12.09
C ILE A 276 5.65 15.18 13.02
N LEU A 277 5.17 14.08 12.44
CA LEU A 277 4.58 12.95 13.17
C LEU A 277 5.65 12.00 13.74
N ALA A 278 6.67 11.73 12.92
CA ALA A 278 7.80 10.87 13.25
C ALA A 278 8.97 11.15 12.30
N VAL A 279 10.13 10.54 12.59
CA VAL A 279 11.35 10.70 11.80
C VAL A 279 11.95 9.34 11.45
N VAL A 280 12.11 9.07 10.16
CA VAL A 280 12.88 7.93 9.65
C VAL A 280 14.36 8.27 9.70
N ARG A 281 15.08 7.61 10.63
CA ARG A 281 16.52 7.82 10.82
C ARG A 281 17.36 7.05 9.82
N GLY A 282 16.90 5.87 9.40
CA GLY A 282 17.61 5.00 8.48
C GLY A 282 16.75 3.83 8.04
N SER A 283 17.16 3.19 6.95
CA SER A 283 16.53 2.00 6.38
C SER A 283 17.59 1.20 5.62
N ALA A 284 17.39 -0.11 5.51
CA ALA A 284 18.28 -1.02 4.80
C ALA A 284 17.47 -2.10 4.09
N VAL A 285 17.99 -2.58 2.95
CA VAL A 285 17.43 -3.67 2.15
C VAL A 285 18.58 -4.62 1.80
N ASN A 286 18.40 -5.93 2.02
CA ASN A 286 19.39 -6.98 1.75
C ASN A 286 18.72 -8.26 1.19
N GLN A 287 19.50 -9.34 1.03
CA GLN A 287 19.09 -10.68 0.60
C GLN A 287 19.72 -11.74 1.49
#